data_AF-A0A140KBR2-F1
#
_entry.id   AF-A0A140KBR2-F1
#
_cell.length_a   1.000
_cell.length_b   1.000
_cell.length_c   1.000
_cell.angle_alpha   90.00
_cell.angle_beta   90.00
_cell.angle_gamma   90.00
#
_symmetry.space_group_name_H-M   'P 1'
#
loop_
_entity.id
_entity.type
_entity.pdbx_description
1 polymer ?
#
loop_
_entity_poly.entity_id
_entity_poly.type
_entity_poly.pdbx_seq_one_letter_code
_entity_poly.pdbx_strand_id
1 'polypeptide(L)' 'MAKVKVHIWYTHDGQIAAIAHSLSRYRVSAIVQKGQFVFETEIDEEQIDKFYQTHQVNLPNSNRLEVH' A
#
# COMPACT_ATOMS: atom_id res chain seq x y z
N MET A 1 -3.80 18.03 -11.56
CA MET A 1 -3.74 17.40 -10.23
C MET A 1 -2.94 16.11 -10.36
N ALA A 2 -2.04 15.83 -9.41
CA ALA A 2 -1.19 14.64 -9.47
C ALA A 2 -1.96 13.43 -8.95
N LYS A 3 -1.86 12.31 -9.69
CA LYS A 3 -2.42 11.02 -9.29
C LYS A 3 -1.32 10.13 -8.75
N VAL A 4 -1.64 9.33 -7.75
CA VAL A 4 -0.77 8.28 -7.23
C VAL A 4 -1.39 6.92 -7.44
N LYS A 5 -0.54 5.92 -7.67
CA LYS A 5 -0.97 4.52 -7.71
C LYS A 5 -1.02 3.96 -6.30
N VAL A 6 -2.13 3.31 -5.97
CA VAL A 6 -2.38 2.61 -4.72
C VAL A 6 -2.56 1.12 -5.02
N HIS A 7 -1.98 0.29 -4.16
CA HIS A 7 -2.04 -1.16 -4.20
C HIS A 7 -2.73 -1.63 -2.93
N ILE A 8 -3.80 -2.40 -3.08
CA ILE A 8 -4.59 -2.96 -1.97
C ILE A 8 -4.45 -4.48 -2.03
N TRP A 9 -3.85 -5.06 -0.99
CA TRP A 9 -3.76 -6.51 -0.84
C TRP A 9 -4.98 -7.02 -0.11
N TYR A 10 -5.52 -8.11 -0.62
CA TYR A 10 -6.60 -8.85 0.01
C TYR A 10 -6.16 -10.26 0.36
N THR A 11 -6.68 -10.77 1.48
CA THR A 11 -6.63 -12.19 1.83
C THR A 11 -7.59 -13.00 0.95
N HIS A 12 -7.44 -14.32 0.94
CA HIS A 12 -8.31 -15.23 0.17
C HIS A 12 -9.80 -15.14 0.54
N ASP A 13 -10.13 -14.72 1.76
CA ASP A 13 -11.49 -14.49 2.25
C ASP A 13 -12.00 -13.06 1.97
N GLY A 14 -11.23 -12.27 1.22
CA GLY A 14 -11.62 -10.94 0.74
C GLY A 14 -11.44 -9.82 1.75
N GLN A 15 -10.73 -10.05 2.86
CA GLN A 15 -10.38 -8.98 3.80
C GLN A 15 -9.16 -8.21 3.31
N ILE A 16 -9.11 -6.91 3.62
CA ILE A 16 -7.94 -6.08 3.29
C ILE A 16 -6.79 -6.48 4.23
N ALA A 17 -5.70 -6.97 3.66
CA ALA A 17 -4.49 -7.36 4.38
C ALA A 17 -3.52 -6.18 4.52
N ALA A 18 -3.37 -5.36 3.48
CA ALA A 18 -2.44 -4.26 3.45
C ALA A 18 -2.84 -3.24 2.38
N ILE A 19 -2.36 -2.00 2.55
CA ILE A 19 -2.51 -0.95 1.55
C ILE A 19 -1.22 -0.14 1.48
N ALA A 20 -0.73 0.09 0.27
CA ALA A 20 0.47 0.88 0.02
C ALA A 20 0.26 1.76 -1.21
N HIS A 21 1.01 2.86 -1.29
CA HIS A 21 1.05 3.70 -2.47
C HIS A 21 2.49 3.89 -2.92
N SER A 22 2.68 4.11 -4.22
CA SER A 22 3.97 4.46 -4.78
C SER A 22 4.12 5.97 -4.80
N LEU A 23 5.17 6.50 -4.18
CA LEU A 23 5.58 7.89 -4.42
C LEU A 23 5.95 8.02 -5.90
N SER A 24 5.52 9.10 -6.56
CA SER A 24 5.72 9.35 -8.00
C SER A 24 7.17 9.14 -8.48
N ARG A 25 8.14 9.35 -7.59
CA ARG A 25 9.58 9.21 -7.87
C ARG A 25 10.11 7.76 -7.91
N TYR A 26 9.34 6.78 -7.45
CA TYR A 26 9.72 5.38 -7.45
C TYR A 26 8.68 4.55 -8.19
N ARG A 27 9.15 3.55 -8.93
CA ARG A 27 8.27 2.54 -9.53
C ARG A 27 8.23 1.34 -8.59
N VAL A 28 7.15 1.23 -7.81
CA VAL A 28 6.90 0.07 -6.95
C VAL A 28 6.02 -0.93 -7.69
N SER A 29 6.33 -2.21 -7.55
CA SER A 29 5.51 -3.32 -8.03
C SER A 29 4.99 -4.09 -6.83
N ALA A 30 3.68 -4.38 -6.80
CA ALA A 30 3.12 -5.20 -5.72
C ALA A 30 3.57 -6.66 -5.85
N ILE A 31 3.98 -7.24 -4.73
CA ILE A 31 4.31 -8.66 -4.62
C ILE A 31 3.12 -9.36 -3.97
N VAL A 32 2.62 -10.43 -4.58
CA VAL A 32 1.47 -11.18 -4.10
C VAL A 32 1.93 -12.52 -3.54
N GLN A 33 1.52 -12.83 -2.30
CA GLN A 33 1.76 -14.16 -1.72
C GLN A 33 0.65 -15.14 -2.11
N LYS A 34 0.90 -16.44 -1.93
CA LYS A 34 -0.10 -17.49 -2.21
C LYS A 34 -1.36 -17.25 -1.39
N GLY A 35 -2.52 -17.22 -2.04
CA GLY A 35 -3.80 -16.95 -1.38
C GLY A 35 -4.07 -15.48 -1.10
N GLN A 36 -3.31 -14.57 -1.71
CA GLN A 36 -3.60 -13.14 -1.74
C GLN A 36 -3.91 -12.69 -3.16
N PHE A 37 -4.58 -11.56 -3.28
CA PHE A 37 -4.72 -10.85 -4.55
C PHE A 37 -4.50 -9.36 -4.33
N VAL A 38 -4.08 -8.66 -5.38
CA VAL A 38 -3.82 -7.22 -5.33
C VAL A 38 -4.73 -6.50 -6.29
N PHE A 39 -5.40 -5.47 -5.78
CA PHE A 39 -6.11 -4.49 -6.58
C PHE A 39 -5.25 -3.24 -6.71
N GLU A 40 -5.05 -2.79 -7.95
CA GLU A 40 -4.34 -1.54 -8.25
C GLU A 40 -5.33 -0.50 -8.73
N THR A 41 -5.24 0.71 -8.17
CA THR A 41 -6.05 1.86 -8.59
C THR A 41 -5.25 3.16 -8.47
N GLU A 42 -5.79 4.24 -9.03
CA GLU A 42 -5.22 5.57 -8.93
C GLU A 42 -6.16 6.49 -8.15
N ILE A 43 -5.59 7.27 -7.23
CA ILE A 43 -6.32 8.32 -6.50
C ILE A 43 -5.58 9.65 -6.61
N ASP A 44 -6.29 10.74 -6.36
CA ASP A 44 -5.67 12.06 -6.25
C ASP A 44 -4.75 12.08 -5.02
N GLU A 45 -3.54 12.63 -5.18
CA GLU A 45 -2.51 12.66 -4.14
C GLU A 45 -3.01 13.32 -2.84
N GLU A 46 -3.87 14.34 -2.96
CA GLU A 46 -4.52 15.04 -1.83
C GLU A 46 -5.45 14.13 -0.98
N GLN A 47 -5.85 12.97 -1.50
CA GLN A 47 -6.71 12.02 -0.79
C GLN A 47 -5.91 10.93 -0.06
N ILE A 48 -4.59 10.83 -0.26
CA ILE A 48 -3.73 9.82 0.39
C ILE A 48 -3.83 9.92 1.92
N ASP A 49 -3.74 11.13 2.46
CA ASP A 49 -3.72 11.34 3.91
C ASP A 49 -5.03 10.87 4.57
N LYS A 50 -6.17 11.10 3.91
CA LYS A 50 -7.49 10.63 4.37
C LYS A 50 -7.59 9.11 4.30
N PHE A 51 -6.97 8.51 3.29
CA PHE A 51 -6.97 7.07 3.09
C PHE A 51 -6.25 6.35 4.25
N TYR A 52 -5.11 6.88 4.70
CA TYR A 52 -4.36 6.32 5.84
C TYR A 52 -5.03 6.51 7.20
N GLN A 53 -5.86 7.54 7.38
CA GLN A 53 -6.59 7.74 8.63
C GLN A 53 -7.63 6.65 8.92
N THR A 54 -8.10 5.95 7.87
CA THR A 54 -9.19 4.99 8.00
C THR A 54 -8.68 3.56 8.28
N HIS A 55 -7.44 3.25 7.90
CA HIS A 55 -6.87 1.90 7.97
C HIS A 55 -5.37 1.93 8.33
N GLN A 56 -5.02 2.51 9.48
CA GLN A 56 -3.69 2.29 10.05
C GLN A 56 -3.56 0.82 10.47
N VAL A 57 -3.06 -0.01 9.57
CA VAL A 57 -2.41 -1.26 9.98
C VAL A 57 -1.10 -0.83 10.63
N ASN A 58 -1.04 -0.95 11.95
CA ASN A 58 0.21 -0.82 12.69
C ASN A 58 1.17 -1.90 12.17
N LEU A 59 1.97 -1.58 11.16
CA LEU A 59 3.16 -2.34 10.86
C LEU A 59 4.02 -2.24 12.13
N PRO A 60 4.28 -3.34 12.85
CA PRO A 60 5.25 -3.29 13.94
C PRO A 60 6.52 -2.75 13.32
N ASN A 61 7.03 -1.64 13.86
CA ASN A 61 8.27 -1.01 13.46
C ASN A 61 9.29 -2.09 13.13
N SER A 62 9.50 -2.35 11.84
CA SER A 62 10.63 -3.14 11.40
C SER A 62 11.81 -2.21 11.62
N ASN A 63 12.43 -2.36 12.79
CA ASN A 63 13.66 -1.70 13.15
C ASN A 63 14.58 -1.68 11.92
N ARG A 64 14.86 -0.46 11.46
CA ARG A 64 16.21 -0.02 11.12
C ARG A 64 16.99 -1.06 10.29
N LEU A 65 16.70 -1.11 8.98
CA LEU A 65 17.68 -1.60 8.02
C LEU A 65 18.82 -0.57 7.96
N GLU A 66 19.79 -0.72 8.86
CA GLU A 66 21.12 -0.13 8.68
C GLU A 66 21.76 -0.87 7.50
N VAL A 67 21.94 -0.16 6.40
CA VAL A 67 22.76 -0.61 5.27
C VAL A 67 24.21 -0.38 5.70
N HIS A 68 24.93 -1.47 5.96
CA HIS A 68 26.39 -1.49 6.08
C HIS A 68 27.03 -1.75 4.71
#